data_AF-A0A067Q333-F1
#
_entry.id   AF-A0A067Q333-F1
#
_cell.length_a   1.000
_cell.length_b   1.000
_cell.length_c   1.000
_cell.angle_alpha   90.00
_cell.angle_beta   90.00
_cell.angle_gamma   90.00
#
_symmetry.space_group_name_H-M   'P 1'
#
loop_
_entity.id
_entity.type
_entity.pdbx_description
1 polymer ?
#
loop_
_entity_poly.entity_id
_entity_poly.type
_entity_poly.pdbx_seq_one_letter_code
_entity_poly.pdbx_strand_id
1 'polypeptide(L)' 'MSSREADRLSAAQQTLDLLHDISQLLGTQLDKETLATCVSMIESGANPEALAAVIQELRRERTSINAQSPANGR' A
#
# COMPACT_ATOMS: atom_id res chain seq x y z
N MET A 1 29.04 -3.69 6.88
CA MET A 1 28.11 -2.64 6.40
C MET A 1 28.72 -1.30 6.73
N SER A 2 28.80 -0.37 5.77
CA SER A 2 29.33 0.97 6.03
C SER A 2 28.32 1.76 6.87
N SER A 3 28.77 2.66 7.75
CA SER A 3 27.89 3.54 8.54
C SER A 3 26.89 4.29 7.66
N ARG A 4 27.32 4.75 6.48
CA ARG A 4 26.48 5.43 5.48
C ARG A 4 25.30 4.59 4.98
N GLU A 5 25.49 3.28 4.89
CA GLU A 5 24.45 2.36 4.41
C GLU A 5 23.38 2.15 5.49
N ALA A 6 23.79 2.06 6.75
CA ALA A 6 22.89 2.01 7.89
C ALA A 6 22.08 3.32 8.03
N ASP A 7 22.72 4.48 7.84
CA ASP A 7 22.05 5.78 7.86
C ASP A 7 20.98 5.87 6.76
N ARG A 8 21.31 5.40 5.55
CA ARG A 8 20.36 5.39 4.42
C ARG A 8 19.16 4.48 4.67
N LEU A 9 19.39 3.29 5.23
CA LEU A 9 18.30 2.37 5.57
C LEU A 9 17.39 2.94 6.65
N SER A 10 17.97 3.59 7.67
CA SER A 10 17.20 4.27 8.72
C SER A 10 16.33 5.40 8.15
N ALA A 11 16.89 6.25 7.28
CA ALA A 11 16.15 7.33 6.65
C ALA A 11 15.00 6.82 5.75
N ALA A 12 15.22 5.74 5.00
CA ALA A 12 14.19 5.11 4.18
C ALA A 12 13.04 4.58 5.04
N GLN A 13 13.36 3.92 6.17
CA GLN A 13 12.36 3.42 7.11
C GLN A 13 11.51 4.55 7.70
N GLN A 14 12.16 5.63 8.15
CA GLN A 14 11.48 6.82 8.69
C GLN A 14 10.57 7.49 7.66
N THR A 15 11.03 7.57 6.40
CA THR A 15 10.23 8.13 5.31
C THR A 15 8.97 7.29 5.09
N LEU A 16 9.11 5.97 5.06
CA LEU A 16 7.98 5.06 4.88
C LEU A 16 6.99 5.13 6.06
N ASP A 17 7.50 5.29 7.29
CA ASP A 17 6.66 5.48 8.48
C ASP A 17 5.83 6.77 8.39
N LEU A 18 6.47 7.89 8.02
CA LEU A 18 5.78 9.16 7.79
C LEU A 18 4.72 9.07 6.69
N LEU A 19 5.05 8.41 5.57
CA LEU A 19 4.07 8.19 4.50
C LEU A 19 2.90 7.34 4.97
N HIS A 20 3.14 6.35 5.83
CA HIS A 20 2.09 5.53 6.40
C HIS A 20 1.18 6.34 7.32
N ASP A 21 1.73 7.19 8.18
CA ASP A 21 0.92 8.09 9.04
C ASP A 21 0.02 9.01 8.22
N ILE A 22 0.57 9.61 7.15
CA ILE A 22 -0.21 10.41 6.20
C ILE A 22 -1.33 9.57 5.57
N SER A 23 -1.02 8.34 5.17
CA SER A 23 -2.00 7.43 4.55
C SER A 23 -3.17 7.08 5.47
N GLN A 24 -2.92 6.97 6.79
CA GLN A 24 -3.94 6.73 7.81
C GLN A 24 -4.78 7.98 8.06
N LEU A 25 -4.16 9.16 8.14
CA LEU A 25 -4.86 10.44 8.29
C LEU A 25 -5.81 10.71 7.11
N LEU A 26 -5.41 10.36 5.89
CA LEU A 26 -6.21 10.50 4.68
C LEU A 26 -7.24 9.38 4.50
N GLY A 27 -7.27 8.37 5.39
CA GLY A 27 -8.23 7.27 5.31
C GLY A 27 -8.06 6.39 4.07
N THR A 28 -6.84 6.27 3.54
CA THR A 28 -6.57 5.43 2.34
C THR A 28 -6.67 3.94 2.64
N GLN A 29 -6.62 3.56 3.93
CA GLN A 29 -6.67 2.18 4.41
C GLN A 29 -5.59 1.28 3.79
N LEU A 30 -4.43 1.84 3.44
CA LEU A 30 -3.28 1.06 3.01
C LEU A 30 -2.48 0.64 4.23
N ASP A 31 -2.22 -0.66 4.37
CA ASP A 31 -1.22 -1.15 5.32
C ASP A 31 0.20 -0.82 4.83
N LYS A 32 1.15 -0.94 5.75
CA LYS A 32 2.54 -0.52 5.52
C LYS A 32 3.24 -1.31 4.40
N GLU A 33 2.89 -2.59 4.23
CA GLU A 33 3.46 -3.46 3.19
C GLU A 33 2.90 -3.09 1.81
N THR A 34 1.58 -2.90 1.71
CA THR A 34 0.94 -2.42 0.48
C THR A 34 1.45 -1.04 0.09
N LEU A 35 1.63 -0.13 1.05
CA LEU A 35 2.19 1.20 0.79
C LEU A 35 3.63 1.12 0.27
N ALA A 36 4.48 0.29 0.86
CA ALA A 36 5.85 0.06 0.39
C ALA A 36 5.88 -0.46 -1.06
N THR A 37 4.97 -1.37 -1.39
CA THR A 37 4.81 -1.88 -2.76
C THR A 37 4.41 -0.76 -3.72
N CYS A 38 3.46 0.10 -3.32
CA CYS A 38 3.04 1.24 -4.14
C CYS A 38 4.19 2.23 -4.39
N VAL A 39 4.99 2.53 -3.35
CA VAL A 39 6.18 3.39 -3.46
C VAL A 39 7.17 2.79 -4.46
N SER A 40 7.50 1.51 -4.35
CA SER A 40 8.41 0.81 -5.28
C SER A 40 7.91 0.83 -6.73
N MET A 41 6.60 0.66 -6.94
CA MET A 41 5.99 0.75 -8.27
C MET A 41 6.11 2.18 -8.84
N ILE A 42 5.84 3.20 -8.03
CA ILE A 42 5.95 4.61 -8.43
C ILE A 42 7.41 4.98 -8.73
N GLU A 43 8.36 4.53 -7.90
CA GLU A 43 9.80 4.70 -8.15
C GLU A 43 10.27 4.00 -9.44
N SER A 44 9.59 2.91 -9.83
CA SER A 44 9.81 2.21 -11.09
C SER A 44 9.13 2.88 -12.30
N GLY A 45 8.44 4.02 -12.10
CA GLY A 45 7.80 4.80 -13.15
C GLY A 45 6.29 4.55 -13.33
N ALA A 46 5.65 3.81 -12.44
CA ALA A 46 4.20 3.67 -12.48
C ALA A 46 3.51 5.01 -12.18
N ASN A 47 2.43 5.31 -12.91
CA ASN A 47 1.62 6.49 -12.65
C ASN A 47 0.81 6.31 -11.34
N PRO A 48 0.90 7.23 -10.36
CA PRO A 48 0.20 7.11 -9.08
C PRO A 48 -1.33 7.11 -9.20
N GLU A 49 -1.90 7.88 -10.13
CA GLU A 49 -3.35 7.96 -10.33
C GLU A 49 -3.90 6.65 -10.92
N ALA A 50 -3.20 6.08 -11.91
CA ALA A 50 -3.54 4.79 -12.48
C ALA A 50 -3.44 3.67 -11.43
N LEU A 51 -2.39 3.68 -10.61
CA LEU A 51 -2.22 2.72 -9.52
C LEU A 51 -3.36 2.83 -8.49
N ALA A 52 -3.76 4.04 -8.12
CA ALA A 52 -4.90 4.26 -7.23
C ALA A 52 -6.21 3.70 -7.81
N ALA A 53 -6.46 3.89 -9.12
CA ALA A 53 -7.63 3.34 -9.79
C ALA A 53 -7.63 1.79 -9.73
N VAL A 54 -6.49 1.15 -9.99
CA VAL A 54 -6.35 -0.32 -9.88
C VAL A 54 -6.62 -0.81 -8.46
N ILE A 55 -6.07 -0.15 -7.44
CA ILE A 55 -6.29 -0.52 -6.03
C ILE A 55 -7.77 -0.41 -5.67
N GLN A 56 -8.45 0.65 -6.11
CA GLN A 56 -9.88 0.83 -5.87
C GLN A 56 -10.71 -0.27 -6.52
N GLU A 57 -10.38 -0.63 -7.76
CA GLU A 57 -11.10 -1.68 -8.49
C GLU A 57 -10.92 -3.05 -7.83
N LEU A 58 -9.68 -3.41 -7.45
CA LEU A 58 -9.41 -4.66 -6.72
C LEU A 58 -10.16 -4.73 -5.38
N ARG A 59 -10.31 -3.61 -4.68
CA ARG A 59 -11.10 -3.55 -3.44
C ARG A 59 -12.59 -3.77 -3.69
N ARG A 60 -13.14 -3.21 -4.78
CA ARG A 60 -14.54 -3.42 -5.20
C ARG A 60 -14.79 -4.87 -5.60
N GLU A 61 -13.86 -5.48 -6.32
CA GLU A 61 -13.98 -6.89 -6.73
C GLU A 61 -13.90 -7.83 -5.51
N ARG A 62 -13.03 -7.55 -4.54
CA ARG A 62 -12.98 -8.31 -3.29
C ARG A 62 -14.30 -8.27 -2.52
N THR A 63 -14.94 -7.10 -2.44
CA THR A 63 -16.23 -6.99 -1.74
C THR A 63 -17.35 -7.69 -2.49
N SER A 64 -17.36 -7.65 -3.83
CA SER A 64 -18.35 -8.36 -4.64
C SER A 64 -18.22 -9.88 -4.53
N ILE A 65 -16.98 -10.42 -4.55
CA ILE A 65 -16.72 -11.86 -4.37
C ILE A 65 -17.18 -12.30 -2.98
N ASN A 66 -16.84 -11.54 -1.93
CA ASN A 66 -17.24 -11.89 -0.56
C ASN A 66 -18.77 -11.84 -0.36
N ALA A 67 -19.47 -10.93 -1.05
CA ALA A 67 -20.93 -10.87 -1.03
C ALA A 67 -21.61 -12.02 -1.79
N GLN A 68 -20.92 -12.62 -2.76
CA GLN A 68 -21.44 -13.71 -3.58
C GLN A 68 -21.18 -15.10 -3.01
N SER A 69 -20.35 -15.26 -1.98
CA SER A 69 -20.24 -16.50 -1.20
C SER A 69 -21.49 -16.66 -0.33
N PRO A 70 -22.49 -17.48 -0.71
CA PRO A 70 -23.60 -17.75 0.16
C PRO A 70 -23.08 -18.65 1.28
N ALA A 71 -23.56 -18.41 2.50
CA ALA A 71 -23.39 -19.30 3.63
C ALA A 71 -23.99 -20.68 3.30
N ASN A 72 -23.23 -21.54 2.62
CA ASN A 72 -23.59 -22.92 2.38
C ASN A 72 -23.05 -23.75 3.55
N GLY A 73 -23.76 -23.69 4.67
CA GLY A 73 -23.41 -24.46 5.85
C GLY A 73 -24.11 -23.97 7.10
N ARG A 74 -25.42 -24.23 7.22
CA ARG A 74 -26.11 -24.81 8.39
C ARG A 74 -27.60 -24.96 8.13
#